data_AF-A0A4U1F5H7-F1
#
_entry.id   AF-A0A4U1F5H7-F1
#
_cell.length_a   1.000
_cell.length_b   1.000
_cell.length_c   1.000
_cell.angle_alpha   90.00
_cell.angle_beta   90.00
_cell.angle_gamma   90.00
#
_symmetry.space_group_name_H-M   'P 1'
#
loop_
_entity.id
_entity.type
_entity.pdbx_description
1 polymer ?
#
loop_
_entity_poly.entity_id
_entity_poly.type
_entity_poly.pdbx_seq_one_letter_code
_entity_poly.pdbx_strand_id
1 'polypeptide(L)'
;MSFLLYATLHSGNHCKFITKDLMRDHKACVPDAKTQHLSFKWQQGHQLAIVCRHPGSKITFQHILIFDTMVQTTGDSWHIPYNDDLVERYSYEVPTKWLCLHQKT
;
A
#
# COMPACT_ATOMS: atom_id res chain seq x y z
N MET A 1 5.94 -17.86 -5.55
CA MET A 1 5.44 -16.71 -4.77
C MET A 1 4.60 -17.08 -3.55
N SER A 2 3.90 -18.23 -3.50
CA SER A 2 3.02 -18.59 -2.36
C SER A 2 3.72 -18.74 -1.00
N PHE A 3 4.99 -19.17 -0.97
CA PHE A 3 5.73 -19.34 0.28
C PHE A 3 6.01 -18.01 1.01
N LEU A 4 6.22 -16.91 0.27
CA LEU A 4 6.47 -15.60 0.87
C LEU A 4 5.22 -15.10 1.61
N LEU A 5 4.07 -15.19 0.94
CA LEU A 5 2.78 -14.83 1.53
C LEU A 5 2.50 -15.67 2.76
N TYR A 6 2.65 -16.99 2.64
CA TYR A 6 2.45 -17.92 3.76
C TYR A 6 3.36 -17.58 4.94
N ALA A 7 4.67 -17.46 4.70
CA ALA A 7 5.64 -17.18 5.76
C ALA A 7 5.34 -15.84 6.46
N THR A 8 4.98 -14.80 5.70
CA THR A 8 4.69 -13.48 6.25
C THR A 8 3.39 -13.48 7.07
N LEU A 9 2.31 -14.05 6.52
CA LEU A 9 1.02 -14.12 7.20
C LEU A 9 1.09 -15.02 8.44
N HIS A 10 1.74 -16.17 8.35
CA HIS A 10 1.90 -17.11 9.46
C HIS A 10 2.80 -16.54 10.57
N SER A 11 3.77 -15.70 10.24
CA SER A 11 4.59 -14.99 11.25
C SER A 11 3.81 -13.93 12.01
N GLY A 12 2.66 -13.48 11.49
CA GLY A 12 1.73 -12.55 12.14
C GLY A 12 1.89 -11.09 11.71
N ASN A 13 1.06 -10.23 12.30
CA ASN A 13 0.84 -8.84 11.86
C ASN A 13 2.04 -7.88 12.01
N HIS A 14 3.12 -8.31 12.66
CA HIS A 14 4.34 -7.52 12.78
C HIS A 14 5.34 -7.80 11.65
N CYS A 15 5.13 -8.89 10.89
CA CYS A 15 6.07 -9.37 9.90
C CYS A 15 6.01 -8.53 8.62
N LYS A 16 7.17 -8.05 8.15
CA LYS A 16 7.29 -7.31 6.90
C LYS A 16 8.01 -8.15 5.86
N PHE A 17 7.79 -7.86 4.59
CA PHE A 17 8.39 -8.60 3.49
C PHE A 17 8.97 -7.69 2.41
N ILE A 18 9.96 -8.20 1.67
CA ILE A 18 10.58 -7.52 0.55
C ILE A 18 10.35 -8.38 -0.70
N THR A 19 9.76 -7.79 -1.73
CA THR A 19 9.57 -8.42 -3.05
C THR A 19 9.46 -7.36 -4.13
N LYS A 20 9.83 -7.72 -5.37
CA LYS A 20 9.56 -6.90 -6.56
C LYS A 20 8.17 -7.15 -7.13
N ASP A 21 7.57 -8.29 -6.81
CA ASP A 21 6.25 -8.65 -7.28
C ASP A 21 5.20 -7.91 -6.45
N LEU A 22 4.45 -7.00 -7.09
CA LEU A 22 3.36 -6.25 -6.45
C LEU A 22 2.15 -7.13 -6.12
N MET A 23 2.29 -8.46 -6.22
CA MET A 23 1.30 -9.48 -5.89
C MET A 23 0.03 -9.35 -6.74
N ARG A 24 0.19 -8.87 -7.99
CA ARG A 24 -0.94 -8.57 -8.90
C ARG A 24 -1.79 -9.80 -9.17
N ASP A 25 -1.15 -10.92 -9.48
CA ASP A 25 -1.83 -12.18 -9.79
C ASP A 25 -2.57 -12.74 -8.57
N HIS A 26 -1.94 -12.68 -7.40
CA HIS A 26 -2.56 -13.12 -6.14
C HIS A 26 -3.78 -12.29 -5.78
N LYS A 27 -3.74 -10.97 -5.98
CA LYS A 27 -4.88 -10.07 -5.76
C LYS A 27 -6.02 -10.32 -6.74
N ALA A 28 -5.70 -10.59 -8.01
CA ALA A 28 -6.71 -10.89 -9.03
C ALA A 28 -7.50 -12.17 -8.73
N CYS A 29 -6.89 -13.12 -8.00
CA CYS A 29 -7.56 -14.34 -7.56
C CYS A 29 -8.44 -14.17 -6.31
N VAL A 30 -8.44 -13.00 -5.64
CA VAL A 30 -9.27 -12.76 -4.46
C VAL A 30 -10.70 -12.44 -4.91
N PRO A 31 -11.71 -13.25 -4.54
CA PRO A 31 -13.02 -13.20 -5.17
C PRO A 31 -13.92 -12.06 -4.66
N ASP A 32 -13.71 -11.57 -3.43
CA ASP A 32 -14.58 -10.57 -2.82
C ASP A 32 -13.88 -9.22 -2.58
N ALA A 33 -14.65 -8.15 -2.74
CA ALA A 33 -14.15 -6.78 -2.64
C ALA A 33 -13.60 -6.44 -1.25
N LYS A 34 -14.12 -7.05 -0.18
CA LYS A 34 -13.65 -6.79 1.19
C LYS A 34 -12.28 -7.38 1.42
N THR A 35 -12.05 -8.62 0.99
CA THR A 35 -10.74 -9.28 1.09
C THR A 35 -9.72 -8.64 0.15
N GLN A 36 -10.14 -8.19 -1.05
CA GLN A 36 -9.27 -7.42 -1.93
C GLN A 36 -8.80 -6.14 -1.23
N HIS A 37 -9.73 -5.39 -0.64
CA HIS A 37 -9.45 -4.19 0.12
C HIS A 37 -8.49 -4.44 1.30
N LEU A 38 -8.73 -5.49 2.09
CA LEU A 38 -7.83 -5.92 3.16
C LEU A 38 -6.44 -6.29 2.61
N SER A 39 -6.37 -6.92 1.45
CA SER A 39 -5.09 -7.28 0.80
C SER A 39 -4.30 -6.05 0.38
N PHE A 40 -4.95 -4.99 -0.11
CA PHE A 40 -4.30 -3.71 -0.41
C PHE A 40 -3.78 -3.03 0.85
N LYS A 41 -4.63 -2.93 1.89
CA LYS A 41 -4.26 -2.38 3.19
C LYS A 41 -3.06 -3.12 3.80
N TRP A 42 -3.13 -4.44 3.84
CA TRP A 42 -2.06 -5.28 4.36
C TRP A 42 -0.76 -5.07 3.59
N GLN A 43 -0.78 -5.12 2.26
CA GLN A 43 0.44 -4.90 1.46
C GLN A 43 1.07 -3.53 1.74
N GLN A 44 0.27 -2.45 1.78
CA GLN A 44 0.77 -1.10 1.98
C GLN A 44 1.48 -0.94 3.35
N GLY A 45 1.01 -1.66 4.38
CA GLY A 45 1.60 -1.66 5.72
C GLY A 45 2.77 -2.64 5.92
N HIS A 46 2.92 -3.65 5.06
CA HIS A 46 3.84 -4.77 5.32
C HIS A 46 4.91 -4.97 4.24
N GLN A 47 4.73 -4.41 3.04
CA GLN A 47 5.74 -4.48 1.97
C GLN A 47 6.77 -3.36 2.12
N LEU A 48 8.05 -3.75 2.23
CA LEU A 48 9.18 -2.82 2.21
C LEU A 48 9.69 -2.64 0.78
N ALA A 49 9.46 -1.45 0.21
CA ALA A 49 10.01 -1.07 -1.10
C ALA A 49 11.43 -0.50 -0.95
N ILE A 50 12.35 -0.93 -1.81
CA ILE A 50 13.75 -0.44 -1.82
C ILE A 50 13.83 0.79 -2.73
N VAL A 51 14.31 1.92 -2.19
CA VAL A 51 14.38 3.20 -2.91
C VAL A 51 15.76 3.44 -3.52
N CYS A 52 16.83 3.28 -2.73
CA CYS A 52 18.19 3.48 -3.24
C CYS A 52 18.81 2.15 -3.71
N ARG A 53 19.22 2.10 -4.99
CA ARG A 53 19.85 0.91 -5.60
C ARG A 53 21.26 1.18 -6.15
N HIS A 54 21.89 2.30 -5.79
CA HIS A 54 23.21 2.64 -6.33
C HIS A 54 24.31 1.74 -5.73
N PRO A 55 25.21 1.17 -6.55
CA PRO A 55 26.36 0.42 -6.04
C PRO A 55 27.19 1.27 -5.07
N GLY A 56 27.50 0.72 -3.89
CA GLY A 56 28.27 1.42 -2.84
C GLY A 56 27.46 2.36 -1.94
N SER A 57 26.17 2.57 -2.23
CA SER A 57 25.27 3.34 -1.36
C SER A 57 24.58 2.46 -0.31
N LYS A 58 24.13 3.08 0.80
CA LYS A 58 23.33 2.39 1.82
C LYS A 58 21.94 2.09 1.28
N ILE A 59 21.47 0.85 1.45
CA ILE A 59 20.09 0.47 1.13
C ILE A 59 19.12 1.27 2.01
N THR A 60 18.16 1.93 1.38
CA THR A 60 17.07 2.65 2.05
C THR A 60 15.73 2.07 1.63
N PHE A 61 14.77 2.11 2.56
CA PHE A 61 13.41 1.65 2.34
C PHE A 61 12.44 2.82 2.30
N GLN A 62 11.36 2.66 1.54
CA GLN A 62 10.25 3.59 1.58
C GLN A 62 9.59 3.57 2.97
N HIS A 63 9.22 4.75 3.45
CA HIS A 63 8.54 4.89 4.73
C HIS A 63 7.12 4.29 4.66
N ILE A 64 6.77 3.43 5.64
CA ILE A 64 5.42 2.91 5.81
C ILE A 64 4.62 3.90 6.66
N LEU A 65 3.54 4.43 6.11
CA LEU A 65 2.66 5.38 6.81
C LEU A 65 1.87 4.67 7.91
N ILE A 66 1.55 5.42 8.98
CA ILE A 66 0.71 4.94 10.08
C ILE A 66 -0.79 4.98 9.76
N PHE A 67 -1.15 5.49 8.58
CA PHE A 67 -2.52 5.58 8.08
C PHE A 67 -2.60 4.95 6.68
N ASP A 68 -3.76 4.37 6.37
CA ASP A 68 -3.98 3.74 5.07
C ASP A 68 -4.24 4.82 4.01
N THR A 69 -3.48 4.80 2.92
CA THR A 69 -3.67 5.71 1.78
C THR A 69 -4.61 5.09 0.76
N MET A 70 -5.89 5.16 1.07
CA MET A 70 -6.99 4.57 0.30
C MET A 70 -8.26 5.41 0.50
N VAL A 71 -9.26 5.22 -0.35
CA VAL A 71 -10.55 5.92 -0.21
C VAL A 71 -11.20 5.53 1.11
N GLN A 72 -11.53 6.53 1.92
CA GLN A 72 -12.08 6.39 3.27
C GLN A 72 -13.30 7.30 3.45
N THR A 73 -14.28 6.84 4.23
CA THR A 73 -15.46 7.63 4.60
C THR A 73 -15.90 7.34 6.03
N THR A 74 -16.37 8.38 6.72
CA THR A 74 -17.04 8.29 8.03
C THR A 74 -18.55 8.43 7.90
N GLY A 75 -19.08 8.53 6.68
CA GLY A 75 -20.48 8.85 6.38
C GLY A 75 -20.70 10.35 6.14
N ASP A 76 -20.22 11.19 7.04
CA ASP A 76 -20.27 12.66 6.97
C ASP A 76 -19.03 13.29 6.31
N SER A 77 -17.95 12.52 6.17
CA SER A 77 -16.73 12.93 5.48
C SER A 77 -16.23 11.88 4.49
N TRP A 78 -15.49 12.34 3.49
CA TRP A 78 -14.77 11.50 2.53
C TRP A 78 -13.33 12.00 2.39
N HIS A 79 -12.40 11.04 2.37
CA HIS A 79 -10.98 11.28 2.13
C HIS A 79 -10.55 10.42 0.94
N ILE A 80 -10.22 11.08 -0.17
CA ILE A 80 -9.93 10.42 -1.45
C ILE A 80 -8.49 10.79 -1.86
N PRO A 81 -7.54 9.85 -1.81
CA PRO A 81 -6.18 10.11 -2.27
C PRO A 81 -6.16 10.21 -3.80
N TYR A 82 -5.44 11.19 -4.34
CA TYR A 82 -5.36 11.42 -5.79
C TYR A 82 -3.92 11.75 -6.22
N ASN A 83 -3.60 11.43 -7.48
CA ASN A 83 -2.30 11.78 -8.07
C ASN A 83 -2.35 13.19 -8.64
N ASP A 84 -1.24 13.91 -8.55
CA ASP A 84 -1.06 15.16 -9.29
C ASP A 84 -0.68 14.82 -10.74
N ASP A 85 -1.33 15.45 -11.71
CA ASP A 85 -1.04 15.25 -13.13
C ASP A 85 0.40 15.65 -13.50
N LEU A 86 1.04 16.48 -12.67
CA LEU A 86 2.43 16.93 -12.86
C LEU A 86 3.47 15.99 -12.23
N VAL A 87 3.08 14.97 -11.47
CA VAL A 87 3.99 14.09 -10.74
C VAL A 87 3.79 12.64 -11.17
N GLU A 88 4.77 12.09 -11.90
CA GLU A 88 4.81 10.66 -12.16
C GLU A 88 5.06 9.89 -10.86
N ARG A 89 4.14 8.99 -10.53
CA ARG A 89 4.22 8.13 -9.34
C ARG A 89 4.52 6.69 -9.76
N TYR A 90 5.48 6.06 -9.10
CA TYR A 90 5.70 4.63 -9.31
C TYR A 90 4.58 3.78 -8.68
N SER A 91 4.38 2.58 -9.21
CA SER A 91 3.31 1.67 -8.77
C SER A 91 3.42 1.20 -7.31
N TYR A 92 4.59 1.33 -6.68
CA TYR A 92 4.83 1.02 -5.27
C TYR A 92 4.67 2.24 -4.35
N GLU A 93 4.65 3.45 -4.90
CA GLU A 93 4.45 4.67 -4.13
C GLU A 93 2.97 4.89 -3.86
N VAL A 94 2.63 5.65 -2.83
CA VAL A 94 1.25 6.01 -2.48
C VAL A 94 0.99 7.48 -2.80
N PRO A 95 -0.24 7.89 -3.18
CA PRO A 95 -0.51 9.30 -3.44
C PRO A 95 -0.36 10.12 -2.16
N THR A 96 0.23 11.31 -2.27
CA THR A 96 0.46 12.19 -1.11
C THR A 96 -0.61 13.27 -0.96
N LYS A 97 -1.40 13.50 -2.00
CA LYS A 97 -2.48 14.50 -2.02
C LYS A 97 -3.83 13.84 -1.73
N TRP A 98 -4.67 14.59 -1.02
CA TRP A 98 -5.97 14.14 -0.54
C TRP A 98 -7.04 15.16 -0.89
N LEU A 99 -8.14 14.68 -1.45
CA LEU A 99 -9.38 15.42 -1.55
C LEU A 99 -10.20 15.12 -0.30
N CYS A 100 -10.45 16.16 0.49
CA CYS A 100 -11.25 16.07 1.70
C CYS A 100 -12.62 16.71 1.45
N LEU A 101 -13.68 15.93 1.62
CA LEU A 101 -15.06 16.39 1.55
C LEU A 101 -15.66 16.24 2.94
N HIS A 102 -16.35 17.28 3.41
CA HIS A 102 -17.10 17.22 4.66
C HIS A 102 -18.49 17.79 4.45
N GLN A 103 -19.49 17.19 5.08
CA GLN A 103 -20.81 17.81 5.16
C GLN A 103 -20.70 19.08 6.02
N LYS A 104 -21.14 20.20 5.47
CA LYS A 104 -21.23 21.44 6.24
C LYS A 104 -22.53 21.37 7.06
N THR A 105 -22.36 21.39 8.39
CA THR A 105 -23.47 21.46 9.35
C THR A 105 -24.07 22.86 9.39
#